data_AF-A0A9P7CAZ1-F1
#
_entry.id   AF-A0A9P7CAZ1-F1
#
_cell.length_a   1.000
_cell.length_b   1.000
_cell.length_c   1.000
_cell.angle_alpha   90.00
_cell.angle_beta   90.00
_cell.angle_gamma   90.00
#
_symmetry.space_group_name_H-M   'P 1'
#
loop_
_entity.id
_entity.type
_entity.pdbx_description
1 polymer ?
#
loop_
_entity_poly.entity_id
_entity_poly.type
_entity_poly.pdbx_seq_one_letter_code
_entity_poly.pdbx_strand_id
1 'polypeptide(L)'
;MAIITPSVLVKKELASRQLILNRPRRLNAIDMEMVDIIYPHLKSWELSDSQAKVIFMKGLGRALCAGGDVKDLIKKVKDPSKHDDLGHQLDTEYEMIHFIATMKKPYISVMDGIAMGAGGGLLSGLAPFRIATENTQFAMPETAIGLFCDVGASFFLSRLDGNLGQYIGMSSRIVKAEDALFSGLATHFVPSSRLAALEAKLSEIEFISHDKVHEIIEEFAVKKDHKPSVYTLYGDTLKTINNCFKYEHAEKIIEALEKDGSHFAKETVETILKRSPTSVKITLEHIRQGSKLSLKECLKMEHRLWQTVPFAHDFVEGVTSHVVHKQIPKWNPKRLEDADIDDIRVKFFYANVKRQLNFMNSRDFHHFPYARYGLPTEEEILEVRSKYNLTSVQDTVAWFQENRKDKYGVREKVEDVLYRREA
;
A
#
# COMPACT_ATOMS: atom_id res chain seq x y z
N MET A 1 2.01 -38.51 13.06
CA MET A 1 2.81 -37.42 12.48
C MET A 1 1.87 -36.27 12.16
N ALA A 2 2.05 -35.10 12.77
CA ALA A 2 1.28 -33.92 12.38
C ALA A 2 1.68 -33.54 10.96
N ILE A 3 0.72 -33.44 10.04
CA ILE A 3 0.97 -32.96 8.67
C ILE A 3 1.41 -31.50 8.80
N ILE A 4 2.71 -31.22 8.61
CA ILE A 4 3.23 -29.86 8.56
C ILE A 4 2.60 -29.23 7.32
N THR A 5 1.64 -28.34 7.55
CA THR A 5 0.97 -27.63 6.47
C THR A 5 1.85 -26.44 6.09
N PRO A 6 2.22 -26.25 4.80
CA PRO A 6 3.12 -25.19 4.41
C PRO A 6 2.50 -23.81 4.64
N SER A 7 3.35 -22.82 4.94
CA SER A 7 2.98 -21.43 5.21
C SER A 7 2.41 -20.70 3.98
N VAL A 8 2.74 -21.17 2.77
CA VAL A 8 2.17 -20.73 1.49
C VAL A 8 1.77 -21.96 0.68
N LEU A 9 0.52 -22.00 0.19
CA LEU A 9 0.07 -23.01 -0.77
C LEU A 9 0.34 -22.50 -2.19
N VAL A 10 0.90 -23.37 -3.02
CA VAL A 10 1.17 -23.08 -4.42
C VAL A 10 0.21 -23.88 -5.28
N LYS A 11 -0.69 -23.21 -6.01
CA LYS A 11 -1.64 -23.85 -6.93
C LYS A 11 -1.27 -23.51 -8.38
N LYS A 12 -1.31 -24.51 -9.25
CA LYS A 12 -1.20 -24.34 -10.71
C LYS A 12 -2.49 -24.81 -11.33
N GLU A 13 -3.14 -23.97 -12.12
CA GLU A 13 -4.43 -24.26 -12.74
C GLU A 13 -4.45 -23.64 -14.13
N LEU A 14 -4.36 -24.49 -15.16
CA LEU A 14 -4.26 -24.05 -16.56
C LEU A 14 -3.20 -22.93 -16.71
N ALA A 15 -3.61 -21.74 -17.16
CA ALA A 15 -2.76 -20.58 -17.35
C ALA A 15 -2.45 -19.79 -16.05
N SER A 16 -3.15 -20.10 -14.96
CA SER A 16 -3.07 -19.40 -13.68
C SER A 16 -2.05 -20.04 -12.73
N ARG A 17 -1.35 -19.19 -11.99
CA ARG A 17 -0.49 -19.57 -10.87
C ARG A 17 -0.95 -18.82 -9.63
N GLN A 18 -1.16 -19.52 -8.53
CA GLN A 18 -1.66 -18.90 -7.30
C GLN A 18 -0.69 -19.16 -6.15
N LEU A 19 -0.42 -18.09 -5.40
CA LEU A 19 0.22 -18.12 -4.09
C LEU A 19 -0.85 -17.78 -3.05
N ILE A 20 -1.11 -18.74 -2.16
CA ILE A 20 -2.15 -18.64 -1.13
C ILE A 20 -1.47 -18.63 0.23
N LEU A 21 -1.50 -17.49 0.92
CA LEU A 21 -0.92 -17.36 2.25
C LEU A 21 -1.77 -18.17 3.24
N ASN A 22 -1.13 -19.08 3.98
CA ASN A 22 -1.80 -20.13 4.75
C ASN A 22 -1.39 -20.12 6.22
N ARG A 23 -1.42 -18.94 6.84
CA ARG A 23 -1.27 -18.74 8.30
C ARG A 23 -2.50 -18.01 8.85
N PRO A 24 -3.74 -18.50 8.66
CA PRO A 24 -4.97 -17.78 9.02
C PRO A 24 -5.03 -17.41 10.50
N ARG A 25 -4.48 -18.25 11.39
CA ARG A 25 -4.40 -17.99 12.84
C ARG A 25 -3.52 -16.79 13.20
N ARG A 26 -2.57 -16.41 12.33
CA ARG A 26 -1.71 -15.23 12.46
C ARG A 26 -2.07 -14.14 11.43
N LEU A 27 -3.28 -14.19 10.86
CA LEU A 27 -3.74 -13.25 9.84
C LEU A 27 -2.78 -13.16 8.65
N ASN A 28 -2.16 -14.29 8.30
CA ASN A 28 -1.23 -14.40 7.17
C ASN A 28 -0.05 -13.41 7.26
N ALA A 29 0.38 -13.06 8.48
CA ALA A 29 1.58 -12.26 8.68
C ALA A 29 2.78 -12.92 7.99
N ILE A 30 3.60 -12.12 7.29
CA ILE A 30 4.71 -12.62 6.49
C ILE A 30 5.92 -12.90 7.37
N ASP A 31 6.55 -14.06 7.17
CA ASP A 31 7.83 -14.43 7.74
C ASP A 31 8.79 -14.89 6.63
N MET A 32 10.03 -15.21 7.00
CA MET A 32 11.04 -15.61 6.03
C MET A 32 10.74 -16.89 5.29
N GLU A 33 10.11 -17.86 5.94
CA GLU A 33 9.70 -19.10 5.29
C GLU A 33 8.76 -18.80 4.11
N MET A 34 7.83 -17.86 4.29
CA MET A 34 6.95 -17.42 3.21
C MET A 34 7.70 -16.71 2.09
N VAL A 35 8.66 -15.82 2.41
CA VAL A 35 9.48 -15.12 1.40
C VAL A 35 10.31 -16.12 0.58
N ASP A 36 10.92 -17.09 1.24
CA ASP A 36 11.73 -18.15 0.63
C ASP A 36 10.90 -19.08 -0.27
N ILE A 37 9.58 -19.18 -0.03
CA ILE A 37 8.67 -19.89 -0.92
C ILE A 37 8.22 -18.98 -2.08
N ILE A 38 7.78 -17.76 -1.80
CA ILE A 38 7.16 -16.85 -2.78
C ILE A 38 8.18 -16.42 -3.85
N TYR A 39 9.34 -15.90 -3.44
CA TYR A 39 10.25 -15.25 -4.37
C TYR A 39 10.82 -16.21 -5.45
N PRO A 40 11.27 -17.44 -5.12
CA PRO A 40 11.70 -18.39 -6.15
C PRO A 40 10.59 -18.80 -7.11
N HIS A 41 9.34 -18.94 -6.63
CA HIS A 41 8.19 -19.25 -7.50
C HIS A 41 7.89 -18.11 -8.47
N LEU A 42 7.87 -16.86 -7.99
CA LEU A 42 7.69 -15.69 -8.86
C LEU A 42 8.76 -15.61 -9.94
N LYS A 43 10.03 -15.83 -9.58
CA LYS A 43 11.15 -15.89 -10.53
C LYS A 43 10.98 -17.01 -11.55
N SER A 44 10.67 -18.22 -11.10
CA SER A 44 10.45 -19.38 -11.96
C SER A 44 9.29 -19.15 -12.93
N TRP A 45 8.19 -18.55 -12.45
CA TRP A 45 7.03 -18.31 -13.29
C TRP A 45 7.28 -17.23 -14.32
N GLU A 46 7.95 -16.13 -13.98
CA GLU A 46 8.31 -15.09 -14.96
C GLU A 46 9.27 -15.64 -16.04
N LEU A 47 10.32 -16.36 -15.63
CA LEU A 47 11.46 -16.69 -16.49
C LEU A 47 11.31 -18.01 -17.26
N SER A 48 10.62 -19.01 -16.69
CA SER A 48 10.71 -20.39 -17.18
C SER A 48 9.36 -21.05 -17.42
N ASP A 49 8.30 -20.61 -16.76
CA ASP A 49 6.96 -21.20 -16.91
C ASP A 49 6.18 -20.53 -18.05
N SER A 50 6.28 -21.05 -19.27
CA SER A 50 5.55 -20.54 -20.43
C SER A 50 4.03 -20.64 -20.29
N GLN A 51 3.54 -21.55 -19.42
CA GLN A 51 2.13 -21.76 -19.12
C GLN A 51 1.61 -20.75 -18.10
N ALA A 52 2.47 -20.14 -17.29
CA ALA A 52 2.04 -19.06 -16.38
C ALA A 52 1.72 -17.78 -17.20
N LYS A 53 0.44 -17.45 -17.33
CA LYS A 53 -0.04 -16.22 -18.00
C LYS A 53 -0.58 -15.18 -17.03
N VAL A 54 -1.09 -15.61 -15.88
CA VAL A 54 -1.60 -14.75 -14.81
C VAL A 54 -1.18 -15.30 -13.45
N ILE A 55 -0.82 -14.41 -12.53
CA ILE A 55 -0.35 -14.77 -11.19
C ILE A 55 -1.28 -14.13 -10.16
N PHE A 56 -1.74 -14.92 -9.20
CA PHE A 56 -2.56 -14.48 -8.08
C PHE A 56 -1.81 -14.55 -6.77
N MET A 57 -2.02 -13.54 -5.95
CA MET A 57 -1.67 -13.52 -4.54
C MET A 57 -2.94 -13.32 -3.72
N LYS A 58 -3.24 -14.29 -2.85
CA LYS A 58 -4.40 -14.24 -1.95
C LYS A 58 -4.08 -14.84 -0.58
N GLY A 59 -4.89 -14.51 0.41
CA GLY A 59 -4.79 -15.09 1.74
C GLY A 59 -5.91 -16.08 2.02
N LEU A 60 -5.63 -17.12 2.81
CA LEU A 60 -6.65 -18.00 3.36
C LEU A 60 -7.28 -17.36 4.61
N GLY A 61 -8.61 -17.36 4.69
CA GLY A 61 -9.35 -16.85 5.84
C GLY A 61 -9.66 -15.35 5.73
N ARG A 62 -9.64 -14.64 6.86
CA ARG A 62 -10.14 -13.25 6.97
C ARG A 62 -9.14 -12.15 6.58
N ALA A 63 -7.99 -12.51 6.04
CA ALA A 63 -6.90 -11.57 5.76
C ALA A 63 -6.15 -12.00 4.51
N LEU A 64 -5.81 -11.04 3.65
CA LEU A 64 -4.73 -11.23 2.69
C LEU A 64 -3.44 -11.40 3.49
N CYS A 65 -3.03 -10.36 4.21
CA CYS A 65 -1.88 -10.33 5.09
C CYS A 65 -1.96 -9.12 6.03
N ALA A 66 -1.71 -9.32 7.32
CA ALA A 66 -1.75 -8.27 8.35
C ALA A 66 -0.38 -7.60 8.62
N GLY A 67 0.61 -7.81 7.76
CA GLY A 67 1.95 -7.22 7.88
C GLY A 67 3.05 -8.26 8.12
N GLY A 68 4.25 -7.81 8.49
CA GLY A 68 5.33 -8.71 8.90
C GLY A 68 5.09 -9.33 10.29
N ASP A 69 5.68 -10.49 10.57
CA ASP A 69 5.64 -11.10 11.91
C ASP A 69 6.50 -10.29 12.90
N VAL A 70 5.92 -9.22 13.46
CA VAL A 70 6.60 -8.29 14.39
C VAL A 70 7.17 -8.97 15.62
N LYS A 71 6.65 -10.15 16.02
CA LYS A 71 7.19 -10.96 17.13
C LYS A 71 8.53 -11.59 16.79
N ASP A 72 8.69 -12.02 15.54
CA ASP A 72 9.97 -12.54 15.07
C ASP A 72 10.97 -11.40 14.89
N LEU A 73 10.52 -10.30 14.29
CA LEU A 73 11.34 -9.12 14.07
C LEU A 73 11.93 -8.55 15.37
N ILE A 74 11.12 -8.38 16.42
CA ILE A 74 11.63 -7.84 17.70
C ILE A 74 12.65 -8.77 18.37
N LYS A 75 12.54 -10.09 18.19
CA LYS A 75 13.53 -11.04 18.71
C LYS A 75 14.85 -10.88 17.99
N LYS A 76 14.82 -10.76 16.66
CA LYS A 76 16.02 -10.54 15.83
C LYS A 76 16.67 -9.19 16.14
N VAL A 77 15.88 -8.13 16.32
CA VAL A 77 16.40 -6.80 16.70
C VAL A 77 17.10 -6.84 18.06
N LYS A 78 16.53 -7.53 19.07
CA LYS A 78 17.09 -7.62 20.42
C LYS A 78 18.31 -8.55 20.54
N ASP A 79 18.54 -9.42 19.57
CA ASP A 79 19.65 -10.38 19.57
C ASP A 79 20.71 -9.99 18.52
N PRO A 80 21.87 -9.43 18.93
CA PRO A 80 22.94 -9.05 18.01
C PRO A 80 23.43 -10.17 17.09
N SER A 81 23.33 -11.43 17.51
CA SER A 81 23.72 -12.58 16.68
C SER A 81 22.80 -12.79 15.48
N LYS A 82 21.61 -12.17 15.48
CA LYS A 82 20.57 -12.27 14.46
C LYS A 82 20.47 -11.05 13.56
N HIS A 83 21.32 -10.05 13.74
CA HIS A 83 21.29 -8.82 12.94
C HIS A 83 21.63 -9.09 11.47
N ASP A 84 22.55 -10.03 11.19
CA ASP A 84 22.89 -10.38 9.80
C ASP A 84 21.76 -11.17 9.12
N ASP A 85 21.16 -12.14 9.83
CA ASP A 85 19.96 -12.86 9.37
C ASP A 85 18.82 -11.89 9.01
N LEU A 86 18.59 -10.87 9.85
CA LEU A 86 17.61 -9.81 9.58
C LEU A 86 17.98 -8.98 8.35
N GLY A 87 19.25 -8.62 8.19
CA GLY A 87 19.73 -7.89 7.01
C GLY A 87 19.50 -8.68 5.72
N HIS A 88 19.81 -9.98 5.71
CA HIS A 88 19.56 -10.86 4.56
C HIS A 88 18.07 -11.03 4.24
N GLN A 89 17.24 -11.14 5.28
CA GLN A 89 15.78 -11.12 5.14
C GLN A 89 15.30 -9.85 4.41
N LEU A 90 15.73 -8.69 4.87
CA LEU A 90 15.31 -7.40 4.31
C LEU A 90 15.80 -7.22 2.87
N ASP A 91 17.02 -7.63 2.55
CA ASP A 91 17.51 -7.59 1.16
C ASP A 91 16.60 -8.42 0.24
N THR A 92 16.27 -9.64 0.66
CA THR A 92 15.44 -10.57 -0.12
C THR A 92 14.01 -10.05 -0.27
N GLU A 93 13.44 -9.49 0.80
CA GLU A 93 12.10 -8.91 0.79
C GLU A 93 12.01 -7.71 -0.16
N TYR A 94 12.95 -6.78 -0.09
CA TYR A 94 12.98 -5.60 -0.98
C TYR A 94 13.30 -5.94 -2.43
N GLU A 95 14.13 -6.95 -2.67
CA GLU A 95 14.31 -7.52 -4.02
C GLU A 95 12.99 -8.09 -4.56
N MET A 96 12.25 -8.82 -3.73
CA MET A 96 10.96 -9.39 -4.11
C MET A 96 9.91 -8.30 -4.39
N ILE A 97 9.88 -7.22 -3.60
CA ILE A 97 9.02 -6.04 -3.83
C ILE A 97 9.28 -5.47 -5.22
N HIS A 98 10.55 -5.17 -5.52
CA HIS A 98 10.96 -4.64 -6.82
C HIS A 98 10.60 -5.60 -7.96
N PHE A 99 10.79 -6.90 -7.74
CA PHE A 99 10.41 -7.92 -8.71
C PHE A 99 8.92 -7.84 -9.01
N ILE A 100 8.04 -7.97 -8.01
CA ILE A 100 6.57 -7.90 -8.17
C ILE A 100 6.15 -6.65 -8.94
N ALA A 101 6.70 -5.49 -8.56
CA ALA A 101 6.38 -4.21 -9.18
C ALA A 101 6.81 -4.10 -10.66
N THR A 102 7.83 -4.87 -11.08
CA THR A 102 8.43 -4.79 -12.41
C THR A 102 8.18 -6.02 -13.28
N MET A 103 7.37 -6.97 -12.82
CA MET A 103 7.00 -8.18 -13.57
C MET A 103 6.31 -7.84 -14.90
N LYS A 104 6.61 -8.61 -15.95
CA LYS A 104 5.96 -8.49 -17.26
C LYS A 104 4.67 -9.30 -17.34
N LYS A 105 4.52 -10.30 -16.48
CA LYS A 105 3.29 -11.09 -16.38
C LYS A 105 2.27 -10.37 -15.48
N PRO A 106 0.98 -10.37 -15.86
CA PRO A 106 -0.10 -9.87 -15.02
C PRO A 106 -0.07 -10.48 -13.62
N TYR A 107 0.11 -9.63 -12.62
CA TYR A 107 0.07 -9.97 -11.20
C TYR A 107 -1.17 -9.35 -10.56
N ILE A 108 -1.98 -10.19 -9.91
CA ILE A 108 -3.25 -9.83 -9.29
C ILE A 108 -3.15 -10.06 -7.78
N SER A 109 -3.34 -9.00 -7.02
CA SER A 109 -3.48 -9.05 -5.57
C SER A 109 -4.94 -8.97 -5.18
N VAL A 110 -5.42 -9.95 -4.41
CA VAL A 110 -6.80 -10.02 -3.94
C VAL A 110 -6.85 -9.62 -2.47
N MET A 111 -7.30 -8.39 -2.20
CA MET A 111 -7.39 -7.81 -0.86
C MET A 111 -8.71 -8.19 -0.16
N ASP A 112 -9.09 -9.46 -0.19
CA ASP A 112 -10.29 -9.94 0.51
C ASP A 112 -10.02 -10.08 2.01
N GLY A 113 -10.37 -9.03 2.77
CA GLY A 113 -10.10 -8.93 4.20
C GLY A 113 -9.00 -7.94 4.57
N ILE A 114 -8.28 -8.22 5.66
CA ILE A 114 -7.21 -7.36 6.18
C ILE A 114 -5.99 -7.37 5.25
N ALA A 115 -5.56 -6.19 4.82
CA ALA A 115 -4.35 -5.95 4.02
C ALA A 115 -3.54 -4.81 4.66
N MET A 116 -2.67 -5.14 5.61
CA MET A 116 -1.93 -4.15 6.41
C MET A 116 -0.42 -4.29 6.27
N GLY A 117 0.30 -3.17 6.36
CA GLY A 117 1.77 -3.12 6.30
C GLY A 117 2.33 -3.84 5.09
N ALA A 118 3.19 -4.84 5.30
CA ALA A 118 3.66 -5.74 4.25
C ALA A 118 2.51 -6.28 3.36
N GLY A 119 1.38 -6.70 3.93
CA GLY A 119 0.22 -7.14 3.11
C GLY A 119 -0.38 -6.03 2.23
N GLY A 120 -0.32 -4.79 2.69
CA GLY A 120 -0.77 -3.60 1.97
C GLY A 120 0.23 -3.07 0.93
N GLY A 121 1.54 -3.09 1.20
CA GLY A 121 2.55 -2.58 0.25
C GLY A 121 3.27 -3.65 -0.56
N LEU A 122 3.80 -4.71 0.08
CA LEU A 122 4.56 -5.80 -0.56
C LEU A 122 3.72 -6.57 -1.57
N LEU A 123 2.44 -6.79 -1.25
CA LEU A 123 1.59 -7.69 -2.03
C LEU A 123 0.51 -6.98 -2.83
N SER A 124 0.13 -5.76 -2.48
CA SER A 124 -0.96 -5.04 -3.15
C SER A 124 -0.49 -3.71 -3.71
N GLY A 125 0.08 -2.79 -2.94
CA GLY A 125 0.37 -1.41 -3.34
C GLY A 125 1.12 -1.20 -4.66
N LEU A 126 1.99 -2.14 -5.05
CA LEU A 126 2.76 -2.06 -6.30
C LEU A 126 2.25 -2.96 -7.44
N ALA A 127 1.26 -3.82 -7.18
CA ALA A 127 0.69 -4.71 -8.18
C ALA A 127 -0.10 -3.93 -9.25
N PRO A 128 -0.06 -4.32 -10.53
CA PRO A 128 -0.88 -3.69 -11.56
C PRO A 128 -2.39 -3.89 -11.32
N PHE A 129 -2.78 -5.06 -10.80
CA PHE A 129 -4.15 -5.37 -10.45
C PHE A 129 -4.29 -5.57 -8.95
N ARG A 130 -5.09 -4.71 -8.31
CA ARG A 130 -5.37 -4.69 -6.88
C ARG A 130 -6.88 -4.75 -6.71
N ILE A 131 -7.38 -5.92 -6.37
CA ILE A 131 -8.81 -6.18 -6.25
C ILE A 131 -9.21 -5.97 -4.79
N ALA A 132 -10.05 -4.97 -4.54
CA ALA A 132 -10.74 -4.80 -3.27
C ALA A 132 -12.09 -5.55 -3.30
N THR A 133 -12.53 -5.97 -2.13
CA THR A 133 -13.85 -6.54 -1.84
C THR A 133 -14.51 -5.73 -0.73
N GLU A 134 -15.76 -6.03 -0.42
CA GLU A 134 -16.48 -5.47 0.73
C GLU A 134 -15.77 -5.74 2.08
N ASN A 135 -14.89 -6.74 2.14
CA ASN A 135 -14.15 -7.11 3.35
C ASN A 135 -12.82 -6.36 3.47
N THR A 136 -12.38 -5.62 2.44
CA THR A 136 -11.07 -4.98 2.41
C THR A 136 -10.90 -4.00 3.55
N GLN A 137 -9.82 -4.19 4.32
CA GLN A 137 -9.35 -3.27 5.35
C GLN A 137 -7.86 -3.02 5.12
N PHE A 138 -7.57 -1.95 4.38
CA PHE A 138 -6.21 -1.51 4.11
C PHE A 138 -5.72 -0.58 5.23
N ALA A 139 -4.50 -0.77 5.72
CA ALA A 139 -3.87 0.22 6.61
C ALA A 139 -2.35 0.12 6.58
N MET A 140 -1.68 1.22 6.91
CA MET A 140 -0.26 1.26 7.20
C MET A 140 -0.08 1.58 8.71
N PRO A 141 -0.15 0.56 9.61
CA PRO A 141 -0.15 0.75 11.06
C PRO A 141 1.23 1.02 11.68
N GLU A 142 2.27 1.25 10.88
CA GLU A 142 3.67 1.26 11.32
C GLU A 142 3.96 2.37 12.33
N THR A 143 3.35 3.55 12.19
CA THR A 143 3.54 4.65 13.14
C THR A 143 3.01 4.34 14.54
N ALA A 144 2.06 3.40 14.65
CA ALA A 144 1.51 2.95 15.93
C ALA A 144 2.46 2.02 16.68
N ILE A 145 3.43 1.40 16.00
CA ILE A 145 4.40 0.47 16.61
C ILE A 145 5.83 1.04 16.61
N GLY A 146 6.01 2.33 16.32
CA GLY A 146 7.33 2.96 16.29
C GLY A 146 8.15 2.63 15.04
N LEU A 147 7.50 2.30 13.92
CA LEU A 147 8.11 2.06 12.61
C LEU A 147 7.62 3.13 11.60
N PHE A 148 8.07 3.06 10.36
CA PHE A 148 7.66 3.94 9.25
C PHE A 148 6.89 3.13 8.19
N CYS A 149 6.09 3.79 7.35
CA CYS A 149 5.36 3.12 6.27
C CYS A 149 6.32 2.53 5.21
N ASP A 150 6.56 1.23 5.26
CA ASP A 150 7.59 0.57 4.47
C ASP A 150 7.01 -0.10 3.21
N VAL A 151 7.74 -1.08 2.66
CA VAL A 151 7.30 -1.96 1.56
C VAL A 151 6.81 -1.26 0.30
N GLY A 152 7.48 -0.16 -0.07
CA GLY A 152 7.18 0.67 -1.23
C GLY A 152 6.12 1.75 -0.96
N ALA A 153 5.69 1.95 0.28
CA ALA A 153 4.71 2.98 0.64
C ALA A 153 5.20 4.39 0.36
N SER A 154 6.50 4.66 0.45
CA SER A 154 7.04 5.95 0.02
C SER A 154 6.77 6.21 -1.46
N PHE A 155 6.69 5.16 -2.29
CA PHE A 155 6.35 5.26 -3.71
C PHE A 155 4.83 5.42 -3.89
N PHE A 156 4.02 4.45 -3.46
CA PHE A 156 2.60 4.44 -3.80
C PHE A 156 1.76 5.47 -3.03
N LEU A 157 2.07 5.75 -1.75
CA LEU A 157 1.32 6.75 -0.98
C LEU A 157 1.56 8.16 -1.52
N SER A 158 2.78 8.46 -1.96
CA SER A 158 3.14 9.78 -2.48
C SER A 158 2.54 10.10 -3.85
N ARG A 159 1.90 9.12 -4.49
CA ARG A 159 1.23 9.22 -5.80
C ARG A 159 -0.29 9.15 -5.70
N LEU A 160 -0.84 9.10 -4.49
CA LEU A 160 -2.27 9.27 -4.28
C LEU A 160 -2.64 10.75 -4.48
N ASP A 161 -3.91 11.00 -4.79
CA ASP A 161 -4.36 12.37 -5.07
C ASP A 161 -4.20 13.29 -3.86
N GLY A 162 -3.68 14.50 -4.13
CA GLY A 162 -3.50 15.54 -3.12
C GLY A 162 -2.54 15.11 -2.01
N ASN A 163 -2.99 15.23 -0.75
CA ASN A 163 -2.22 14.87 0.44
C ASN A 163 -2.76 13.61 1.15
N LEU A 164 -3.48 12.74 0.44
CA LEU A 164 -4.05 11.51 1.01
C LEU A 164 -2.98 10.57 1.56
N GLY A 165 -1.85 10.44 0.87
CA GLY A 165 -0.76 9.56 1.28
C GLY A 165 -0.20 9.93 2.65
N GLN A 166 0.05 11.22 2.88
CA GLN A 166 0.56 11.74 4.15
C GLN A 166 -0.47 11.51 5.27
N TYR A 167 -1.75 11.77 5.01
CA TYR A 167 -2.81 11.51 5.97
C TYR A 167 -2.90 10.03 6.36
N ILE A 168 -2.94 9.12 5.38
CA ILE A 168 -3.03 7.67 5.63
C ILE A 168 -1.80 7.18 6.40
N GLY A 169 -0.59 7.59 6.00
CA GLY A 169 0.65 7.19 6.65
C GLY A 169 0.80 7.73 8.08
N MET A 170 0.54 9.02 8.30
CA MET A 170 0.70 9.63 9.63
C MET A 170 -0.35 9.15 10.64
N SER A 171 -1.60 8.95 10.20
CA SER A 171 -2.70 8.55 11.10
C SER A 171 -2.79 7.03 11.32
N SER A 172 -2.22 6.23 10.41
CA SER A 172 -2.44 4.79 10.33
C SER A 172 -3.93 4.42 10.22
N ARG A 173 -4.71 5.24 9.52
CA ARG A 173 -6.15 5.01 9.32
C ARG A 173 -6.40 3.73 8.53
N ILE A 174 -7.46 3.02 8.92
CA ILE A 174 -8.02 1.93 8.13
C ILE A 174 -8.84 2.52 6.99
N VAL A 175 -8.41 2.25 5.77
CA VAL A 175 -9.10 2.54 4.52
C VAL A 175 -9.90 1.30 4.12
N LYS A 176 -11.22 1.43 4.02
CA LYS A 176 -12.12 0.31 3.73
C LYS A 176 -12.39 0.19 2.24
N ALA A 177 -12.72 -1.02 1.79
CA ALA A 177 -13.45 -1.33 0.55
C ALA A 177 -13.40 -0.26 -0.56
N GLU A 178 -14.47 0.51 -0.76
CA GLU A 178 -14.54 1.47 -1.86
C GLU A 178 -13.67 2.72 -1.64
N ASP A 179 -13.41 3.15 -0.40
CA ASP A 179 -12.40 4.20 -0.13
C ASP A 179 -11.04 3.79 -0.71
N ALA A 180 -10.67 2.51 -0.68
CA ALA A 180 -9.43 2.03 -1.28
C ALA A 180 -9.45 2.17 -2.82
N LEU A 181 -10.60 1.93 -3.47
CA LEU A 181 -10.77 2.17 -4.90
C LEU A 181 -10.67 3.66 -5.23
N PHE A 182 -11.44 4.50 -4.54
CA PHE A 182 -11.50 5.94 -4.80
C PHE A 182 -10.21 6.69 -4.46
N SER A 183 -9.44 6.20 -3.49
CA SER A 183 -8.13 6.75 -3.17
C SER A 183 -7.03 6.29 -4.15
N GLY A 184 -7.29 5.28 -4.99
CA GLY A 184 -6.30 4.69 -5.91
C GLY A 184 -5.46 3.54 -5.33
N LEU A 185 -5.71 3.16 -4.07
CA LEU A 185 -5.05 2.01 -3.41
C LEU A 185 -5.50 0.67 -4.02
N ALA A 186 -6.74 0.59 -4.49
CA ALA A 186 -7.26 -0.53 -5.29
C ALA A 186 -7.50 -0.08 -6.74
N THR A 187 -7.38 -1.00 -7.69
CA THR A 187 -7.74 -0.73 -9.09
C THR A 187 -9.14 -1.20 -9.45
N HIS A 188 -9.64 -2.25 -8.78
CA HIS A 188 -10.96 -2.82 -9.05
C HIS A 188 -11.68 -3.15 -7.75
N PHE A 189 -13.01 -3.13 -7.80
CA PHE A 189 -13.86 -3.59 -6.71
C PHE A 189 -14.72 -4.76 -7.19
N VAL A 190 -14.45 -5.95 -6.67
CA VAL A 190 -15.12 -7.20 -7.03
C VAL A 190 -15.72 -7.80 -5.76
N PRO A 191 -17.04 -8.09 -5.72
CA PRO A 191 -17.65 -8.75 -4.58
C PRO A 191 -16.97 -10.09 -4.27
N SER A 192 -16.74 -10.39 -2.99
CA SER A 192 -16.04 -11.61 -2.56
C SER A 192 -16.65 -12.89 -3.15
N SER A 193 -17.98 -12.93 -3.28
CA SER A 193 -18.75 -14.03 -3.86
C SER A 193 -18.43 -14.33 -5.32
N ARG A 194 -17.87 -13.37 -6.07
CA ARG A 194 -17.51 -13.50 -7.49
C ARG A 194 -16.04 -13.89 -7.71
N LEU A 195 -15.20 -13.87 -6.68
CA LEU A 195 -13.76 -14.12 -6.82
C LEU A 195 -13.45 -15.51 -7.37
N ALA A 196 -14.16 -16.55 -6.93
CA ALA A 196 -13.93 -17.92 -7.41
C ALA A 196 -14.21 -18.05 -8.93
N ALA A 197 -15.28 -17.42 -9.41
CA ALA A 197 -15.63 -17.42 -10.82
C ALA A 197 -14.64 -16.59 -11.66
N LEU A 198 -14.18 -15.44 -11.11
CA LEU A 198 -13.14 -14.62 -11.72
C LEU A 198 -11.83 -15.41 -11.87
N GLU A 199 -11.39 -16.11 -10.82
CA GLU A 199 -10.17 -16.94 -10.87
C GLU A 199 -10.27 -18.04 -11.91
N ALA A 200 -11.41 -18.74 -11.98
CA ALA A 200 -11.66 -19.76 -12.98
C ALA A 200 -11.57 -19.16 -14.39
N LYS A 201 -12.21 -18.01 -14.63
CA LYS A 201 -12.19 -17.38 -15.96
C LYS A 201 -10.80 -16.91 -16.39
N LEU A 202 -10.04 -16.34 -15.46
CA LEU A 202 -8.66 -15.91 -15.71
C LEU A 202 -7.70 -17.08 -15.94
N SER A 203 -8.02 -18.27 -15.41
CA SER A 203 -7.21 -19.48 -15.66
C SER A 203 -7.29 -19.99 -17.11
N GLU A 204 -8.32 -19.59 -17.86
CA GLU A 204 -8.53 -19.97 -19.27
C GLU A 204 -7.81 -19.05 -20.28
N ILE A 205 -7.08 -18.02 -19.82
CA ILE A 205 -6.42 -17.08 -20.73
C ILE A 205 -5.33 -17.77 -21.56
N GLU A 206 -5.38 -17.57 -22.88
CA GLU A 206 -4.43 -18.18 -23.82
C GLU A 206 -3.09 -17.42 -23.94
N PHE A 207 -3.11 -16.08 -23.82
CA PHE A 207 -1.93 -15.23 -24.03
C PHE A 207 -1.75 -14.17 -22.93
N ILE A 208 -0.50 -13.77 -22.71
CA ILE A 208 -0.15 -12.75 -21.72
C ILE A 208 -0.65 -11.39 -22.21
N SER A 209 -1.65 -10.81 -21.57
CA SER A 209 -2.13 -9.46 -21.86
C SER A 209 -2.72 -8.82 -20.61
N HIS A 210 -2.17 -7.66 -20.21
CA HIS A 210 -2.73 -6.89 -19.11
C HIS A 210 -4.11 -6.33 -19.48
N ASP A 211 -4.32 -5.90 -20.72
CA ASP A 211 -5.62 -5.40 -21.17
C ASP A 211 -6.70 -6.48 -21.10
N LYS A 212 -6.37 -7.71 -21.51
CA LYS A 212 -7.35 -8.81 -21.44
C LYS A 212 -7.67 -9.20 -20.00
N VAL A 213 -6.68 -9.18 -19.12
CA VAL A 213 -6.89 -9.41 -17.68
C VAL A 213 -7.78 -8.32 -17.09
N HIS A 214 -7.53 -7.05 -17.41
CA HIS A 214 -8.37 -5.93 -16.99
C HIS A 214 -9.83 -6.11 -17.44
N GLU A 215 -10.06 -6.40 -18.72
CA GLU A 215 -11.41 -6.63 -19.27
C GLU A 215 -12.15 -7.73 -18.51
N ILE A 216 -11.48 -8.86 -18.24
CA ILE A 216 -12.08 -9.96 -17.48
C ILE A 216 -12.38 -9.52 -16.05
N ILE A 217 -11.51 -8.79 -15.36
CA ILE A 217 -11.80 -8.31 -14.00
C ILE A 217 -13.04 -7.38 -14.00
N GLU A 218 -13.17 -6.50 -14.99
CA GLU A 218 -14.34 -5.60 -15.15
C GLU A 218 -15.66 -6.35 -15.41
N GLU A 219 -15.62 -7.55 -16.01
CA GLU A 219 -16.81 -8.40 -16.17
C GLU A 219 -17.39 -8.78 -14.80
N PHE A 220 -16.54 -9.09 -13.82
CA PHE A 220 -16.93 -9.52 -12.47
C PHE A 220 -17.06 -8.37 -11.46
N ALA A 221 -16.42 -7.23 -11.73
CA ALA A 221 -16.51 -6.03 -10.91
C ALA A 221 -17.96 -5.52 -10.78
N VAL A 222 -18.20 -4.69 -9.75
CA VAL A 222 -19.46 -3.96 -9.64
C VAL A 222 -19.66 -3.03 -10.84
N LYS A 223 -20.92 -2.81 -11.21
CA LYS A 223 -21.28 -1.99 -12.36
C LYS A 223 -21.47 -0.53 -11.96
N LYS A 224 -21.48 0.37 -12.96
CA LYS A 224 -21.54 1.83 -12.75
C LYS A 224 -22.74 2.34 -11.96
N ASP A 225 -23.82 1.56 -11.89
CA ASP A 225 -25.05 1.85 -11.15
C ASP A 225 -24.99 1.43 -9.68
N HIS A 226 -23.93 0.71 -9.27
CA HIS A 226 -23.68 0.38 -7.87
C HIS A 226 -23.55 1.66 -7.04
N LYS A 227 -24.18 1.67 -5.86
CA LYS A 227 -24.02 2.76 -4.90
C LYS A 227 -22.96 2.36 -3.87
N PRO A 228 -21.92 3.19 -3.66
CA PRO A 228 -20.92 2.91 -2.65
C PRO A 228 -21.55 2.72 -1.27
N SER A 229 -21.19 1.64 -0.60
CA SER A 229 -21.57 1.35 0.78
C SER A 229 -20.67 2.07 1.78
N VAL A 230 -19.39 2.26 1.45
CA VAL A 230 -18.42 3.00 2.26
C VAL A 230 -17.60 3.94 1.38
N TYR A 231 -17.93 5.23 1.43
CA TYR A 231 -17.14 6.29 0.78
C TYR A 231 -17.05 7.47 1.74
N THR A 232 -15.86 7.73 2.28
CA THR A 232 -15.62 8.72 3.35
C THR A 232 -14.51 9.71 3.03
N LEU A 233 -13.61 9.38 2.09
CA LEU A 233 -12.45 10.20 1.73
C LEU A 233 -12.71 11.06 0.49
N TYR A 234 -13.75 11.91 0.54
CA TYR A 234 -14.18 12.75 -0.58
C TYR A 234 -14.68 14.13 -0.12
N GLY A 235 -14.96 15.01 -1.07
CA GLY A 235 -15.56 16.32 -0.85
C GLY A 235 -14.78 17.15 0.15
N ASP A 236 -15.49 17.68 1.15
CA ASP A 236 -14.92 18.53 2.19
C ASP A 236 -13.89 17.81 3.08
N THR A 237 -14.04 16.50 3.31
CA THR A 237 -13.04 15.70 4.02
C THR A 237 -11.71 15.74 3.28
N LEU A 238 -11.74 15.50 1.96
CA LEU A 238 -10.52 15.52 1.13
C LEU A 238 -9.98 16.94 0.94
N LYS A 239 -10.83 17.98 0.87
CA LYS A 239 -10.37 19.38 0.93
C LYS A 239 -9.63 19.66 2.23
N THR A 240 -10.17 19.23 3.36
CA THR A 240 -9.56 19.39 4.69
C THR A 240 -8.20 18.71 4.74
N ILE A 241 -8.11 17.46 4.27
CA ILE A 241 -6.84 16.73 4.16
C ILE A 241 -5.84 17.52 3.30
N ASN A 242 -6.23 17.94 2.11
CA ASN A 242 -5.35 18.66 1.20
C ASN A 242 -4.87 20.00 1.79
N ASN A 243 -5.74 20.73 2.48
CA ASN A 243 -5.42 22.01 3.09
C ASN A 243 -4.51 21.88 4.31
N CYS A 244 -4.70 20.84 5.13
CA CYS A 244 -3.96 20.67 6.38
C CYS A 244 -2.65 19.91 6.21
N PHE A 245 -2.58 18.90 5.33
CA PHE A 245 -1.40 18.03 5.18
C PHE A 245 -0.34 18.57 4.19
N LYS A 246 -0.55 19.76 3.62
CA LYS A 246 0.39 20.39 2.66
C LYS A 246 1.73 20.81 3.27
N TYR A 247 1.81 21.05 4.58
CA TYR A 247 3.01 21.60 5.24
C TYR A 247 4.13 20.59 5.46
N GLU A 248 5.39 21.03 5.30
CA GLU A 248 6.59 20.19 5.46
C GLU A 248 6.78 19.63 6.86
N HIS A 249 6.39 20.37 7.88
CA HIS A 249 6.58 19.98 9.27
C HIS A 249 5.28 19.42 9.86
N ALA A 250 5.39 18.30 10.57
CA ALA A 250 4.25 17.62 11.18
C ALA A 250 3.49 18.52 12.17
N GLU A 251 4.21 19.39 12.87
CA GLU A 251 3.65 20.38 13.79
C GLU A 251 2.73 21.37 13.08
N LYS A 252 3.13 21.84 11.89
CA LYS A 252 2.29 22.74 11.07
C LYS A 252 1.05 22.05 10.54
N ILE A 253 1.11 20.74 10.33
CA ILE A 253 -0.07 19.93 9.99
C ILE A 253 -1.02 19.86 11.19
N ILE A 254 -0.52 19.61 12.40
CA ILE A 254 -1.33 19.60 13.64
C ILE A 254 -1.96 20.98 13.88
N GLU A 255 -1.18 22.07 13.82
CA GLU A 255 -1.69 23.43 13.97
C GLU A 255 -2.81 23.74 12.96
N ALA A 256 -2.67 23.29 11.71
CA ALA A 256 -3.68 23.50 10.68
C ALA A 256 -4.97 22.71 10.95
N LEU A 257 -4.86 21.45 11.40
CA LEU A 257 -6.01 20.64 11.79
C LEU A 257 -6.73 21.20 13.03
N GLU A 258 -5.97 21.66 14.03
CA GLU A 258 -6.54 22.30 15.22
C GLU A 258 -7.30 23.60 14.86
N LYS A 259 -6.75 24.39 13.92
CA LYS A 259 -7.40 25.60 13.42
C LYS A 259 -8.66 25.30 12.60
N ASP A 260 -8.66 24.23 11.81
CA ASP A 260 -9.84 23.77 11.08
C ASP A 260 -10.98 23.40 12.05
N GLY A 261 -10.66 22.63 13.10
CA GLY A 261 -11.55 22.38 14.22
C GLY A 261 -12.79 21.53 13.91
N SER A 262 -12.92 21.00 12.69
CA SER A 262 -13.96 20.03 12.33
C SER A 262 -13.84 18.74 13.15
N HIS A 263 -14.92 17.95 13.19
CA HIS A 263 -14.90 16.65 13.87
C HIS A 263 -13.80 15.75 13.31
N PHE A 264 -13.70 15.68 11.98
CA PHE A 264 -12.65 14.95 11.28
C PHE A 264 -11.24 15.40 11.68
N ALA A 265 -11.00 16.71 11.73
CA ALA A 265 -9.69 17.25 12.07
C ALA A 265 -9.30 16.95 13.53
N LYS A 266 -10.25 17.09 14.47
CA LYS A 266 -10.03 16.75 15.89
C LYS A 266 -9.69 15.28 16.08
N GLU A 267 -10.47 14.37 15.49
CA GLU A 267 -10.19 12.92 15.54
C GLU A 267 -8.82 12.59 14.91
N THR A 268 -8.45 13.28 13.84
CA THR A 268 -7.16 13.10 13.17
C THR A 268 -6.00 13.54 14.06
N VAL A 269 -6.10 14.71 14.72
CA VAL A 269 -5.10 15.19 15.69
C VAL A 269 -4.95 14.20 16.83
N GLU A 270 -6.06 13.79 17.45
CA GLU A 270 -6.04 12.80 18.54
C GLU A 270 -5.39 11.48 18.13
N THR A 271 -5.59 11.07 16.87
CA THR A 271 -5.01 9.83 16.35
C THR A 271 -3.51 9.96 16.14
N ILE A 272 -3.05 11.03 15.48
CA ILE A 272 -1.63 11.26 15.18
C ILE A 272 -0.83 11.44 16.48
N LEU A 273 -1.35 12.19 17.46
CA LEU A 273 -0.66 12.42 18.73
C LEU A 273 -0.55 11.18 19.64
N LYS A 274 -1.25 10.08 19.32
CA LYS A 274 -1.07 8.78 19.98
C LYS A 274 0.04 7.93 19.36
N ARG A 275 0.56 8.30 18.19
CA ARG A 275 1.64 7.58 17.47
C ARG A 275 3.01 7.99 17.99
N SER A 276 4.06 7.25 17.59
CA SER A 276 5.44 7.68 17.87
C SER A 276 5.73 9.01 17.14
N PRO A 277 6.16 10.07 17.86
CA PRO A 277 6.60 11.32 17.25
C PRO A 277 7.67 11.14 16.17
N THR A 278 8.66 10.30 16.47
CA THR A 278 9.77 9.98 15.56
C THR A 278 9.23 9.33 14.27
N SER A 279 8.38 8.31 14.41
CA SER A 279 7.78 7.60 13.29
C SER A 279 6.90 8.50 12.42
N VAL A 280 6.07 9.36 13.03
CA VAL A 280 5.22 10.29 12.29
C VAL A 280 6.07 11.20 11.40
N LYS A 281 7.18 11.72 11.93
CA LYS A 281 8.10 12.59 11.19
C LYS A 281 8.87 11.84 10.10
N ILE A 282 9.37 10.64 10.36
CA ILE A 282 9.99 9.78 9.34
C ILE A 282 8.98 9.48 8.22
N THR A 283 7.75 9.13 8.57
CA THR A 283 6.68 8.81 7.61
C THR A 283 6.24 10.02 6.79
N LEU A 284 6.23 11.22 7.36
CA LEU A 284 5.96 12.41 6.57
C LEU A 284 7.09 12.71 5.58
N GLU A 285 8.33 12.65 6.06
CA GLU A 285 9.54 12.96 5.29
C GLU A 285 9.73 11.99 4.12
N HIS A 286 9.66 10.67 4.33
CA HIS A 286 9.95 9.71 3.27
C HIS A 286 8.87 9.68 2.16
N ILE A 287 7.60 9.99 2.46
CA ILE A 287 6.51 10.08 1.47
C ILE A 287 6.75 11.33 0.63
N ARG A 288 7.13 12.45 1.26
CA ARG A 288 7.47 13.69 0.55
C ARG A 288 8.71 13.55 -0.33
N GLN A 289 9.75 12.86 0.12
CA GLN A 289 10.90 12.55 -0.73
C GLN A 289 10.48 11.59 -1.86
N GLY A 290 9.69 10.56 -1.54
CA GLY A 290 9.23 9.55 -2.47
C GLY A 290 8.45 10.09 -3.68
N SER A 291 7.76 11.23 -3.57
CA SER A 291 7.05 11.84 -4.72
C SER A 291 8.00 12.28 -5.85
N LYS A 292 9.28 12.52 -5.53
CA LYS A 292 10.32 12.97 -6.48
C LYS A 292 11.21 11.84 -6.98
N LEU A 293 11.16 10.69 -6.32
CA LEU A 293 12.06 9.55 -6.54
C LEU A 293 11.43 8.53 -7.48
N SER A 294 12.26 7.75 -8.16
CA SER A 294 11.84 6.55 -8.88
C SER A 294 11.43 5.41 -7.91
N LEU A 295 10.83 4.33 -8.42
CA LEU A 295 10.55 3.13 -7.62
C LEU A 295 11.82 2.61 -6.93
N LYS A 296 12.92 2.45 -7.65
CA LYS A 296 14.16 1.93 -7.07
C LYS A 296 14.74 2.85 -6.00
N GLU A 297 14.68 4.15 -6.23
CA GLU A 297 15.17 5.14 -5.27
C GLU A 297 14.33 5.14 -4.00
N CYS A 298 13.00 5.01 -4.12
CA CYS A 298 12.10 4.80 -2.99
C CYS A 298 12.47 3.55 -2.18
N LEU A 299 12.60 2.39 -2.86
CA LEU A 299 12.94 1.13 -2.19
C LEU A 299 14.33 1.17 -1.53
N LYS A 300 15.30 1.84 -2.15
CA LYS A 300 16.63 2.06 -1.55
C LYS A 300 16.55 2.96 -0.31
N MET A 301 15.75 4.03 -0.34
CA MET A 301 15.55 4.90 0.81
C MET A 301 14.92 4.14 1.97
N GLU A 302 13.85 3.38 1.72
CA GLU A 302 13.20 2.56 2.75
C GLU A 302 14.14 1.46 3.30
N HIS A 303 14.92 0.81 2.43
CA HIS A 303 15.93 -0.18 2.86
C HIS A 303 17.01 0.43 3.77
N ARG A 304 17.42 1.68 3.52
CA ARG A 304 18.32 2.41 4.43
C ARG A 304 17.67 2.67 5.79
N LEU A 305 16.42 3.10 5.81
CA LEU A 305 15.65 3.31 7.04
C LEU A 305 15.50 2.00 7.84
N TRP A 306 15.31 0.87 7.17
CA TRP A 306 15.23 -0.45 7.80
C TRP A 306 16.51 -0.88 8.54
N GLN A 307 17.67 -0.34 8.16
CA GLN A 307 18.94 -0.63 8.84
C GLN A 307 19.14 0.18 10.13
N THR A 308 18.25 1.14 10.43
CA THR A 308 18.41 2.08 11.55
C THR A 308 17.17 2.17 12.43
N VAL A 309 15.99 2.39 11.86
CA VAL A 309 14.74 2.64 12.61
C VAL A 309 14.33 1.49 13.52
N PRO A 310 14.39 0.20 13.12
CA PRO A 310 14.01 -0.90 14.00
C PRO A 310 14.88 -1.00 15.27
N PHE A 311 16.07 -0.41 15.28
CA PHE A 311 16.96 -0.41 16.45
C PHE A 311 16.72 0.80 17.36
N ALA A 312 15.86 1.74 16.96
CA ALA A 312 15.48 2.88 17.78
C ALA A 312 14.56 2.46 18.94
N HIS A 313 14.56 3.29 19.98
CA HIS A 313 13.74 3.09 21.18
C HIS A 313 12.26 2.84 20.85
N ASP A 314 11.67 3.68 19.99
CA ASP A 314 10.23 3.66 19.74
C ASP A 314 9.76 2.38 19.07
N PHE A 315 10.54 1.77 18.18
CA PHE A 315 10.16 0.47 17.61
C PHE A 315 10.13 -0.62 18.69
N VAL A 316 11.20 -0.68 19.50
CA VAL A 316 11.33 -1.69 20.55
C VAL A 316 10.21 -1.53 21.59
N GLU A 317 9.95 -0.31 22.03
CA GLU A 317 8.88 0.02 22.97
C GLU A 317 7.49 -0.21 22.36
N GLY A 318 7.27 0.26 21.13
CA GLY A 318 6.00 0.14 20.42
C GLY A 318 5.57 -1.31 20.23
N VAL A 319 6.46 -2.16 19.71
CA VAL A 319 6.18 -3.60 19.55
C VAL A 319 6.05 -4.29 20.91
N THR A 320 6.92 -4.00 21.88
CA THR A 320 6.84 -4.65 23.21
C THR A 320 5.54 -4.28 23.92
N SER A 321 5.13 -3.01 23.89
CA SER A 321 3.90 -2.55 24.53
C SER A 321 2.63 -3.06 23.84
N HIS A 322 2.58 -3.17 22.51
CA HIS A 322 1.43 -3.75 21.82
C HIS A 322 1.32 -5.26 21.98
N VAL A 323 2.45 -5.97 21.84
CA VAL A 323 2.46 -7.42 21.68
C VAL A 323 2.60 -8.16 23.01
N VAL A 324 3.41 -7.63 23.93
CA VAL A 324 3.72 -8.26 25.22
C VAL A 324 2.82 -7.71 26.31
N HIS A 325 2.80 -6.39 26.49
CA HIS A 325 2.15 -5.76 27.64
C HIS A 325 0.68 -5.35 27.39
N LYS A 326 0.26 -5.22 26.12
CA LYS A 326 -1.05 -4.70 25.71
C LYS A 326 -1.38 -3.35 26.36
N GLN A 327 -0.40 -2.45 26.39
CA GLN A 327 -0.50 -1.12 27.00
C GLN A 327 -0.15 -0.01 25.99
N ILE A 328 -0.46 1.24 26.36
CA ILE A 328 -0.06 2.41 25.57
C ILE A 328 1.47 2.52 25.61
N PRO A 329 2.16 2.57 24.46
CA PRO A 329 3.61 2.69 24.42
C PRO A 329 4.10 4.03 25.00
N LYS A 330 5.28 3.99 25.63
CA LYS A 330 5.93 5.19 26.19
C LYS A 330 6.95 5.75 25.20
N TRP A 331 6.51 6.56 24.25
CA TRP A 331 7.38 7.12 23.21
C TRP A 331 8.52 7.98 23.76
N ASN A 332 9.67 7.93 23.09
CA ASN A 332 10.81 8.80 23.33
C ASN A 332 11.34 9.37 22.00
N PRO A 333 11.12 10.66 21.73
CA PRO A 333 10.49 11.66 22.61
C PRO A 333 8.98 11.46 22.76
N LYS A 334 8.40 12.07 23.82
CA LYS A 334 6.98 11.92 24.15
C LYS A 334 6.07 12.81 23.30
N ARG A 335 6.52 14.04 22.98
CA ARG A 335 5.74 15.04 22.24
C ARG A 335 6.27 15.18 20.82
N LEU A 336 5.43 15.65 19.91
CA LEU A 336 5.76 15.79 18.50
C LEU A 336 6.88 16.82 18.28
N GLU A 337 6.76 17.95 18.96
CA GLU A 337 7.67 19.09 18.98
C GLU A 337 9.07 18.77 19.54
N ASP A 338 9.18 17.76 20.40
CA ASP A 338 10.46 17.35 20.99
C ASP A 338 11.30 16.47 20.03
N ALA A 339 10.71 16.00 18.93
CA ALA A 339 11.36 15.15 17.93
C ALA A 339 12.05 15.98 16.83
N ASP A 340 13.27 16.46 17.05
CA ASP A 340 13.95 17.30 16.05
C ASP A 340 14.09 16.59 14.69
N ILE A 341 13.55 17.21 13.63
CA ILE A 341 13.55 16.64 12.27
C ILE A 341 14.96 16.55 11.68
N ASP A 342 15.86 17.47 12.02
CA ASP A 342 17.22 17.46 11.48
C ASP A 342 18.05 16.36 12.13
N ASP A 343 17.85 16.12 13.44
CA ASP A 343 18.40 14.95 14.13
C ASP A 343 17.86 13.64 13.55
N ILE A 344 16.55 13.56 13.26
CA ILE A 344 15.93 12.41 12.57
C ILE A 344 16.58 12.16 11.20
N ARG A 345 16.78 13.22 10.40
CA ARG A 345 17.43 13.11 9.08
C ARG A 345 18.85 12.57 9.20
N VAL A 346 19.66 13.11 10.11
CA VAL A 346 21.03 12.65 10.34
C VAL A 346 21.05 11.19 10.83
N LYS A 347 20.21 10.84 11.80
CA LYS A 347 20.18 9.51 12.42
C LYS A 347 19.68 8.40 11.50
N PHE A 348 18.67 8.69 10.67
CA PHE A 348 17.96 7.64 9.92
C PHE A 348 18.17 7.73 8.41
N PHE A 349 18.03 8.91 7.81
CA PHE A 349 18.11 9.06 6.35
C PHE A 349 19.57 9.11 5.85
N TYR A 350 20.42 9.85 6.56
CA TYR A 350 21.83 10.06 6.21
C TYR A 350 22.80 9.16 6.99
N ALA A 351 22.28 8.22 7.78
CA ALA A 351 23.08 7.25 8.47
C ALA A 351 24.00 6.48 7.51
N ASN A 352 25.21 6.17 8.00
CA ASN A 352 26.12 5.30 7.27
C ASN A 352 25.65 3.85 7.42
N VAL A 353 25.00 3.33 6.38
CA VAL A 353 24.46 1.97 6.37
C VAL A 353 25.45 1.00 5.72
N LYS A 354 25.46 -0.25 6.22
CA LYS A 354 26.41 -1.26 5.76
C LYS A 354 25.94 -1.97 4.50
N ARG A 355 24.63 -2.22 4.39
CA ARG A 355 24.05 -3.00 3.28
C ARG A 355 23.54 -2.05 2.21
N GLN A 356 23.75 -2.46 0.96
CA GLN A 356 23.19 -1.79 -0.21
C GLN A 356 22.23 -2.73 -0.91
N LEU A 357 21.01 -2.26 -1.14
CA LEU A 357 20.01 -3.01 -1.89
C LEU A 357 20.40 -3.11 -3.36
N ASN A 358 20.52 -4.35 -3.84
CA ASN A 358 20.72 -4.66 -5.25
C ASN A 358 19.42 -5.21 -5.83
N PHE A 359 19.18 -4.98 -7.11
CA PHE A 359 17.97 -5.45 -7.78
C PHE A 359 18.32 -6.50 -8.83
N MET A 360 17.43 -7.48 -9.00
CA MET A 360 17.60 -8.53 -10.00
C MET A 360 17.61 -7.98 -11.44
N ASN A 361 16.95 -6.86 -11.70
CA ASN A 361 16.84 -6.28 -13.03
C ASN A 361 16.94 -4.74 -13.01
N SER A 362 17.18 -4.15 -14.20
CA SER A 362 17.39 -2.71 -14.36
C SER A 362 16.10 -1.88 -14.43
N ARG A 363 14.90 -2.49 -14.51
CA ARG A 363 13.61 -1.78 -14.70
C ARG A 363 13.31 -0.84 -13.55
N ASP A 364 12.82 0.35 -13.89
CA ASP A 364 12.50 1.41 -12.95
C ASP A 364 11.49 2.35 -13.59
N PHE A 365 10.75 3.09 -12.78
CA PHE A 365 9.76 4.05 -13.26
C PHE A 365 9.42 5.10 -12.19
N HIS A 366 9.03 6.31 -12.63
CA HIS A 366 8.54 7.37 -11.75
C HIS A 366 7.03 7.29 -11.50
N HIS A 367 6.28 6.72 -12.45
CA HIS A 367 4.82 6.54 -12.37
C HIS A 367 4.45 5.10 -12.66
N PHE A 368 3.34 4.64 -12.12
CA PHE A 368 2.85 3.28 -12.35
C PHE A 368 2.61 3.02 -13.85
N PRO A 369 3.27 2.01 -14.46
CA PRO A 369 3.12 1.74 -15.90
C PRO A 369 1.70 1.27 -16.26
N TYR A 370 0.93 0.80 -15.28
CA TYR A 370 -0.41 0.26 -15.44
C TYR A 370 -1.48 1.06 -14.69
N ALA A 371 -1.21 2.33 -14.38
CA ALA A 371 -2.14 3.22 -13.66
C ALA A 371 -3.53 3.30 -14.31
N ARG A 372 -3.59 3.19 -15.65
CA ARG A 372 -4.81 3.28 -16.47
C ARG A 372 -5.93 2.28 -16.11
N TYR A 373 -5.62 1.21 -15.38
CA TYR A 373 -6.62 0.23 -14.95
C TYR A 373 -7.35 0.63 -13.67
N GLY A 374 -6.88 1.65 -12.95
CA GLY A 374 -7.57 2.25 -11.81
C GLY A 374 -8.58 3.32 -12.22
N LEU A 375 -9.07 4.07 -11.23
CA LEU A 375 -9.79 5.31 -11.47
C LEU A 375 -8.83 6.41 -11.94
N PRO A 376 -9.30 7.39 -12.73
CA PRO A 376 -8.44 8.48 -13.17
C PRO A 376 -7.98 9.33 -11.98
N THR A 377 -6.72 9.75 -12.02
CA THR A 377 -6.14 10.64 -10.99
C THR A 377 -6.66 12.06 -11.15
N GLU A 378 -6.51 12.85 -10.10
CA GLU A 378 -6.85 14.28 -10.14
C GLU A 378 -6.06 15.03 -11.21
N GLU A 379 -4.78 14.70 -11.37
CA GLU A 379 -3.92 15.25 -12.43
C GLU A 379 -4.43 14.86 -13.83
N GLU A 380 -4.72 13.57 -14.06
CA GLU A 380 -5.22 13.09 -15.35
C GLU A 380 -6.54 13.78 -15.73
N ILE A 381 -7.46 13.98 -14.78
CA ILE A 381 -8.74 14.65 -15.02
C ILE A 381 -8.52 16.08 -15.49
N LEU A 382 -7.65 16.83 -14.82
CA LEU A 382 -7.39 18.23 -15.14
C LEU A 382 -6.64 18.37 -16.47
N GLU A 383 -5.68 17.49 -16.75
CA GLU A 383 -4.95 17.45 -18.02
C GLU A 383 -5.88 17.15 -19.20
N VAL A 384 -6.72 16.11 -19.09
CA VAL A 384 -7.70 15.74 -20.13
C VAL A 384 -8.66 16.89 -20.36
N ARG A 385 -9.17 17.50 -19.28
CA ARG A 385 -10.09 18.63 -19.39
C ARG A 385 -9.48 19.79 -20.15
N SER A 386 -8.24 20.15 -19.83
CA SER A 386 -7.51 21.20 -20.55
C SER A 386 -7.21 20.82 -22.00
N LYS A 387 -6.85 19.56 -22.26
CA LYS A 387 -6.46 19.09 -23.58
C LYS A 387 -7.62 19.01 -24.56
N TYR A 388 -8.80 18.63 -24.09
CA TYR A 388 -10.01 18.46 -24.91
C TYR A 388 -11.01 19.61 -24.76
N ASN A 389 -10.66 20.69 -24.04
CA ASN A 389 -11.51 21.84 -23.78
C ASN A 389 -12.90 21.46 -23.21
N LEU A 390 -12.93 20.49 -22.28
CA LEU A 390 -14.19 20.05 -21.67
C LEU A 390 -14.60 21.11 -20.63
N THR A 391 -15.64 21.88 -20.93
CA THR A 391 -16.02 23.05 -20.11
C THR A 391 -16.96 22.67 -18.97
N SER A 392 -17.84 21.69 -19.16
CA SER A 392 -18.77 21.24 -18.12
C SER A 392 -18.31 19.98 -17.38
N VAL A 393 -18.81 19.81 -16.16
CA VAL A 393 -18.63 18.57 -15.37
C VAL A 393 -19.20 17.38 -16.15
N GLN A 394 -20.37 17.55 -16.77
CA GLN A 394 -21.06 16.50 -17.52
C GLN A 394 -20.25 16.03 -18.74
N ASP A 395 -19.64 16.95 -19.49
CA ASP A 395 -18.80 16.60 -20.64
C ASP A 395 -17.54 15.85 -20.20
N THR A 396 -16.96 16.27 -19.07
CA THR A 396 -15.78 15.61 -18.50
C THR A 396 -16.13 14.20 -18.02
N VAL A 397 -17.26 14.02 -17.33
CA VAL A 397 -17.76 12.71 -16.92
C VAL A 397 -18.03 11.81 -18.13
N ALA A 398 -18.74 12.32 -19.14
CA ALA A 398 -19.07 11.55 -20.34
C ALA A 398 -17.81 11.05 -21.06
N TRP A 399 -16.80 11.92 -21.22
CA TRP A 399 -15.51 11.55 -21.82
C TRP A 399 -14.83 10.42 -21.06
N PHE A 400 -14.74 10.54 -19.72
CA PHE A 400 -14.08 9.50 -18.92
C PHE A 400 -14.90 8.20 -18.87
N GLN A 401 -16.23 8.27 -18.86
CA GLN A 401 -17.07 7.07 -18.91
C GLN A 401 -16.90 6.31 -20.23
N GLU A 402 -16.84 7.01 -21.37
CA GLU A 402 -16.56 6.40 -22.65
C GLU A 402 -15.15 5.78 -22.68
N ASN A 403 -14.13 6.55 -22.31
CA ASN A 403 -12.73 6.12 -22.38
C ASN A 403 -12.34 5.05 -21.33
N ARG A 404 -13.10 4.95 -20.23
CA ARG A 404 -12.94 3.92 -19.20
C ARG A 404 -13.98 2.81 -19.32
N LYS A 405 -14.70 2.69 -20.44
CA LYS A 405 -15.68 1.64 -20.71
C LYS A 405 -16.69 1.47 -19.57
N ASP A 406 -17.24 2.58 -19.08
CA ASP A 406 -18.26 2.59 -18.02
C ASP A 406 -17.79 1.97 -16.68
N LYS A 407 -16.48 1.98 -16.39
CA LYS A 407 -15.92 1.52 -15.11
C LYS A 407 -16.60 2.21 -13.93
N TYR A 408 -16.97 1.41 -12.92
CA TYR A 408 -17.57 1.90 -11.68
C TYR A 408 -16.66 2.89 -10.94
N GLY A 409 -17.26 3.94 -10.37
CA GLY A 409 -16.57 4.97 -9.60
C GLY A 409 -15.97 6.10 -10.43
N VAL A 410 -15.93 5.99 -11.76
CA VAL A 410 -15.36 7.03 -12.64
C VAL A 410 -16.15 8.33 -12.53
N ARG A 411 -17.49 8.25 -12.55
CA ARG A 411 -18.35 9.41 -12.46
C ARG A 411 -18.15 10.15 -11.14
N GLU A 412 -18.27 9.42 -10.03
CA GLU A 412 -18.15 9.96 -8.68
C GLU A 412 -16.77 10.58 -8.47
N LYS A 413 -15.71 9.94 -8.99
CA LYS A 413 -14.34 10.46 -8.93
C LYS A 413 -14.18 11.78 -9.68
N VAL A 414 -14.70 11.88 -10.90
CA VAL A 414 -14.60 13.09 -11.71
C VAL A 414 -15.42 14.22 -11.09
N GLU A 415 -16.65 13.94 -10.67
CA GLU A 415 -17.52 14.92 -9.99
C GLU A 415 -16.86 15.45 -8.70
N ASP A 416 -16.27 14.56 -7.88
CA ASP A 416 -15.55 14.95 -6.66
C ASP A 416 -14.34 15.84 -6.97
N VAL A 417 -13.49 15.45 -7.92
CA VAL A 417 -12.29 16.21 -8.28
C VAL A 417 -12.66 17.62 -8.75
N LEU A 418 -13.66 17.74 -9.63
CA LEU A 418 -14.08 19.05 -10.13
C LEU A 418 -14.73 19.90 -9.05
N TYR A 419 -15.58 19.30 -8.20
CA TYR A 419 -16.14 19.98 -7.03
C TYR A 419 -15.05 20.54 -6.09
N ARG A 420 -13.92 19.84 -5.94
CA ARG A 420 -12.83 20.29 -5.06
C ARG A 420 -11.91 21.34 -5.70
N ARG A 421 -11.80 21.37 -7.02
CA ARG A 421 -10.88 22.25 -7.75
C ARG A 421 -11.54 23.51 -8.29
N GLU A 422 -12.86 23.51 -8.45
CA GLU A 422 -13.63 24.67 -8.91
C GLU A 422 -14.26 25.50 -7.77
N ALA A 423 -14.22 24.98 -6.54
CA ALA A 423 -14.83 25.60 -5.36
C ALA A 423 -13.92 26.60 -4.63
#